data_AF-A0A3S8VTB9-F1
#
_entry.id   AF-A0A3S8VTB9-F1
#
_cell.length_a   1.000
_cell.length_b   1.000
_cell.length_c   1.000
_cell.angle_alpha   90.00
_cell.angle_beta   90.00
_cell.angle_gamma   90.00
#
_symmetry.space_group_name_H-M   'P 1'
#
loop_
_entity.id
_entity.type
_entity.pdbx_description
1 polymer ?
#
loop_
_entity_poly.entity_id
_entity_poly.type
_entity_poly.pdbx_seq_one_letter_code
_entity_poly.pdbx_strand_id
1 'polypeptide(L)'
;MELGDAKALVQALARGLAREPDPEALDALYRSLPRMECKGRCASACGPVPLSPLERQRIRERGFPWVDGRVVTLPLGQKGGTTCSALDVEGGRCRIYEDRPLICRIWGVVKSLECPWGCVPEGGHLDDTEGLRLVNLSLWYGGSPLAIEPGRYDELAAHPARRRAAAEFLARSRPVKEELRVIQTTIPVRSAG
;
A
#
# COMPACT_ATOMS: atom_id res chain seq x y z
N MET A 1 -6.33 -37.60 -10.28
CA MET A 1 -6.67 -36.50 -9.34
C MET A 1 -7.45 -35.48 -10.15
N GLU A 2 -8.75 -35.37 -9.87
CA GLU A 2 -9.63 -34.45 -10.57
C GLU A 2 -9.28 -33.01 -10.19
N LEU A 3 -9.50 -32.06 -11.11
CA LEU A 3 -9.15 -30.63 -10.89
C LEU A 3 -9.84 -30.03 -9.65
N GLY A 4 -10.98 -30.60 -9.23
CA GLY A 4 -11.73 -30.22 -8.02
C GLY A 4 -11.00 -30.56 -6.72
N ASP A 5 -10.28 -31.67 -6.67
CA ASP A 5 -9.57 -32.15 -5.46
C ASP A 5 -8.37 -31.25 -5.14
N ALA A 6 -7.65 -30.81 -6.18
CA ALA A 6 -6.52 -29.89 -6.04
C ALA A 6 -6.97 -28.51 -5.53
N LYS A 7 -8.13 -28.00 -5.98
CA LYS A 7 -8.68 -26.73 -5.51
C LYS A 7 -9.10 -26.79 -4.04
N ALA A 8 -9.75 -27.88 -3.64
CA ALA A 8 -10.17 -28.10 -2.25
C ALA A 8 -8.95 -28.23 -1.32
N LEU A 9 -7.90 -28.93 -1.75
CA LEU A 9 -6.65 -29.07 -1.01
C LEU A 9 -5.92 -27.73 -0.85
N VAL A 10 -5.78 -26.97 -1.93
CA VAL A 10 -5.17 -25.62 -1.89
C VAL A 10 -5.97 -24.69 -0.98
N GLN A 11 -7.31 -24.73 -1.01
CA GLN A 11 -8.15 -23.94 -0.12
C GLN A 11 -8.02 -24.38 1.35
N ALA A 12 -7.90 -25.68 1.63
CA ALA A 12 -7.70 -26.19 2.99
C ALA A 12 -6.32 -25.80 3.54
N LEU A 13 -5.27 -25.92 2.72
CA LEU A 13 -3.92 -25.47 3.07
C LEU A 13 -3.88 -23.95 3.27
N ALA A 14 -4.51 -23.17 2.39
CA ALA A 14 -4.62 -21.71 2.54
C ALA A 14 -5.37 -21.30 3.82
N ARG A 15 -6.42 -22.04 4.21
CA ARG A 15 -7.11 -21.84 5.50
C ARG A 15 -6.23 -22.22 6.70
N GLY A 16 -5.43 -23.28 6.60
CA GLY A 16 -4.48 -23.66 7.65
C GLY A 16 -3.28 -22.70 7.80
N LEU A 17 -2.97 -21.94 6.73
CA LEU A 17 -1.96 -20.87 6.73
C LEU A 17 -2.56 -19.49 7.03
N ALA A 18 -3.89 -19.36 7.02
CA ALA A 18 -4.57 -18.10 7.27
C ALA A 18 -4.41 -17.74 8.74
N ARG A 19 -3.91 -16.54 8.97
CA ARG A 19 -3.77 -15.97 10.31
C ARG A 19 -5.05 -15.20 10.63
N GLU A 20 -5.57 -15.39 11.84
CA GLU A 20 -6.69 -14.57 12.32
C GLU A 20 -6.22 -13.10 12.40
N PRO A 21 -6.93 -12.16 11.77
CA PRO A 21 -6.57 -10.75 11.86
C PRO A 21 -6.73 -10.23 13.29
N ASP A 22 -5.91 -9.24 13.64
CA ASP A 22 -5.95 -8.47 14.88
C ASP A 22 -6.23 -6.99 14.53
N PRO A 23 -7.52 -6.59 14.48
CA PRO A 23 -7.90 -5.23 14.11
C PRO A 23 -7.37 -4.17 15.08
N GLU A 24 -7.31 -4.48 16.37
CA GLU A 24 -6.87 -3.54 17.40
C GLU A 24 -5.38 -3.24 17.26
N ALA A 25 -4.56 -4.27 17.04
CA ALA A 25 -3.13 -4.10 16.78
C ALA A 25 -2.87 -3.38 15.46
N LEU A 26 -3.67 -3.65 14.42
CA LEU A 26 -3.56 -2.92 13.15
C LEU A 26 -3.90 -1.42 13.31
N ASP A 27 -4.93 -1.09 14.07
CA ASP A 27 -5.29 0.30 14.33
C ASP A 27 -4.28 0.99 15.26
N ALA A 28 -3.70 0.27 16.21
CA ALA A 28 -2.59 0.76 17.02
C ALA A 28 -1.34 1.05 16.17
N LEU A 29 -1.03 0.20 15.20
CA LEU A 29 0.04 0.42 14.22
C LEU A 29 -0.22 1.69 13.39
N TYR A 30 -1.46 1.95 12.96
CA TYR A 30 -1.76 3.20 12.23
C TYR A 30 -1.59 4.45 13.07
N ARG A 31 -1.96 4.37 14.36
CA ARG A 31 -1.81 5.49 15.31
C ARG A 31 -0.37 5.77 15.69
N SER A 32 0.54 4.80 15.57
CA SER A 32 1.96 4.98 15.89
C SER A 32 2.78 5.64 14.79
N LEU A 33 2.23 5.77 13.57
CA LEU A 33 2.93 6.39 12.46
C LEU A 33 3.22 7.88 12.71
N PRO A 34 4.39 8.38 12.26
CA PRO A 34 4.68 9.81 12.28
C PRO A 34 3.57 10.63 11.61
N ARG A 35 3.19 11.73 12.24
CA ARG A 35 2.23 12.67 11.66
C ARG A 35 2.86 13.42 10.50
N MET A 36 2.05 13.75 9.51
CA MET A 36 2.47 14.52 8.33
C MET A 36 1.32 15.40 7.87
N GLU A 37 1.59 16.68 7.63
CA GLU A 37 0.63 17.60 7.01
C GLU A 37 0.49 17.28 5.51
N CYS A 38 -0.37 16.30 5.21
CA CYS A 38 -0.57 15.80 3.86
C CYS A 38 -1.40 16.79 3.01
N LYS A 39 -0.84 17.22 1.87
CA LYS A 39 -1.53 18.11 0.92
C LYS A 39 -2.61 17.42 0.06
N GLY A 40 -2.79 16.10 0.19
CA GLY A 40 -3.82 15.35 -0.54
C GLY A 40 -3.63 15.25 -2.07
N ARG A 41 -2.43 15.49 -2.59
CA ARG A 41 -2.13 15.54 -4.04
C ARG A 41 -1.65 14.20 -4.63
N CYS A 42 -1.87 13.09 -3.94
CA CYS A 42 -1.34 11.79 -4.34
C CYS A 42 -2.05 11.15 -5.55
N ALA A 43 -3.13 11.74 -6.07
CA ALA A 43 -3.94 11.19 -7.17
C ALA A 43 -3.12 10.81 -8.41
N SER A 44 -2.17 11.66 -8.82
CA SER A 44 -1.31 11.39 -9.99
C SER A 44 -0.28 10.28 -9.78
N ALA A 45 -0.05 9.86 -8.54
CA ALA A 45 0.84 8.75 -8.18
C ALA A 45 0.06 7.53 -7.66
N CYS A 46 -1.27 7.57 -7.73
CA CYS A 46 -2.14 6.57 -7.11
C CYS A 46 -2.32 5.35 -8.03
N GLY A 47 -2.21 4.16 -7.46
CA GLY A 47 -2.42 2.91 -8.17
C GLY A 47 -2.77 1.78 -7.21
N PRO A 48 -2.84 0.53 -7.70
CA PRO A 48 -2.90 -0.66 -6.88
C PRO A 48 -1.67 -0.73 -5.98
N VAL A 49 -1.89 -1.21 -4.78
CA VAL A 49 -0.93 -1.31 -3.70
C VAL A 49 -1.19 -2.63 -2.96
N PRO A 50 -0.17 -3.19 -2.28
CA PRO A 50 -0.37 -4.36 -1.44
C PRO A 50 -1.32 -4.04 -0.28
N LEU A 51 -2.18 -5.01 0.04
CA LEU A 51 -3.14 -4.96 1.14
C LEU A 51 -3.07 -6.26 1.94
N SER A 52 -3.22 -6.17 3.25
CA SER A 52 -3.61 -7.31 4.07
C SER A 52 -5.07 -7.71 3.82
N PRO A 53 -5.46 -8.95 4.16
CA PRO A 53 -6.87 -9.39 4.11
C PRO A 53 -7.84 -8.45 4.85
N LEU A 54 -7.50 -8.01 6.06
CA LEU A 54 -8.35 -7.10 6.84
C LEU A 54 -8.49 -5.72 6.18
N GLU A 55 -7.40 -5.14 5.66
CA GLU A 55 -7.46 -3.87 4.93
C GLU A 55 -8.35 -3.98 3.69
N ARG A 56 -8.20 -5.08 2.94
CA ARG A 56 -9.05 -5.37 1.79
C ARG A 56 -10.52 -5.49 2.17
N GLN A 57 -10.81 -6.17 3.28
CA GLN A 57 -12.17 -6.29 3.79
C GLN A 57 -12.75 -4.90 4.13
N ARG A 58 -12.03 -4.09 4.90
CA ARG A 58 -12.45 -2.72 5.25
C ARG A 58 -12.75 -1.88 4.01
N ILE A 59 -11.87 -1.91 3.01
CA ILE A 59 -12.08 -1.16 1.76
C ILE A 59 -13.32 -1.67 0.99
N ARG A 60 -13.56 -2.98 0.97
CA ARG A 60 -14.75 -3.58 0.36
C ARG A 60 -16.04 -3.17 1.07
N GLU A 61 -16.04 -3.11 2.39
CA GLU A 61 -17.19 -2.66 3.20
C GLU A 61 -17.54 -1.20 2.94
N ARG A 62 -16.56 -0.38 2.52
CA ARG A 62 -16.77 1.00 2.05
C ARG A 62 -17.30 1.08 0.61
N GLY A 63 -17.56 -0.05 -0.05
CA GLY A 63 -18.10 -0.12 -1.40
C GLY A 63 -17.05 -0.07 -2.52
N PHE A 64 -15.76 -0.19 -2.19
CA PHE A 64 -14.68 -0.16 -3.17
C PHE A 64 -14.11 -1.56 -3.37
N PRO A 65 -14.48 -2.29 -4.43
CA PRO A 65 -13.87 -3.59 -4.70
C PRO A 65 -12.38 -3.41 -5.02
N TRP A 66 -11.54 -4.27 -4.46
CA TRP A 66 -10.11 -4.31 -4.74
C TRP A 66 -9.73 -5.65 -5.33
N VAL A 67 -9.17 -5.66 -6.53
CA VAL A 67 -8.73 -6.88 -7.21
C VAL A 67 -7.26 -7.13 -6.87
N ASP A 68 -6.96 -8.25 -6.22
CA ASP A 68 -5.60 -8.67 -5.87
C ASP A 68 -4.75 -8.78 -7.13
N GLY A 69 -3.72 -7.94 -7.24
CA GLY A 69 -2.66 -8.11 -8.24
C GLY A 69 -3.11 -8.12 -9.70
N ARG A 70 -4.34 -7.73 -10.03
CA ARG A 70 -4.78 -7.53 -11.40
C ARG A 70 -5.02 -6.07 -11.64
N VAL A 71 -4.30 -5.61 -12.65
CA VAL A 71 -4.51 -4.38 -13.39
C VAL A 71 -6.02 -4.14 -13.54
N VAL A 72 -6.58 -3.24 -12.75
CA VAL A 72 -7.87 -2.63 -13.11
C VAL A 72 -7.51 -1.53 -14.07
N THR A 73 -7.64 -1.81 -15.36
CA THR A 73 -7.63 -0.78 -16.40
C THR A 73 -8.94 -0.02 -16.25
N LEU A 74 -8.99 0.97 -15.35
CA LEU A 74 -10.06 1.95 -15.42
C LEU A 74 -9.70 2.93 -16.53
N PRO A 75 -10.66 3.36 -17.35
CA PRO A 75 -10.38 4.36 -18.35
C PRO A 75 -10.02 5.66 -17.63
N LEU A 76 -8.75 6.07 -17.69
CA LEU A 76 -8.39 7.38 -18.23
C LEU A 76 -7.10 7.30 -19.03
N GLY A 77 -7.27 7.41 -20.35
CA GLY A 77 -6.42 8.25 -21.18
C GLY A 77 -4.98 7.84 -21.47
N GLN A 78 -4.38 6.84 -20.81
CA GLN A 78 -3.04 6.37 -21.19
C GLN A 78 -2.90 4.85 -21.11
N LYS A 79 -2.34 4.28 -22.18
CA LYS A 79 -2.03 2.85 -22.28
C LYS A 79 -1.18 2.42 -21.07
N GLY A 80 -1.72 1.52 -20.24
CA GLY A 80 -0.97 0.77 -19.24
C GLY A 80 -1.12 1.19 -17.77
N GLY A 81 -1.91 2.23 -17.45
CA GLY A 81 -2.11 2.68 -16.08
C GLY A 81 -3.12 1.82 -15.30
N THR A 82 -2.77 1.45 -14.08
CA THR A 82 -3.72 0.87 -13.11
C THR A 82 -4.08 1.96 -12.12
N THR A 83 -5.32 2.40 -12.11
CA THR A 83 -5.77 3.42 -11.16
C THR A 83 -6.50 2.74 -10.00
N CYS A 84 -6.24 3.21 -8.79
CA CYS A 84 -6.90 2.75 -7.58
C CYS A 84 -8.42 2.90 -7.69
N SER A 85 -9.18 1.85 -7.35
CA SER A 85 -10.65 1.84 -7.47
C SER A 85 -11.34 2.86 -6.56
N ALA A 86 -10.66 3.30 -5.49
CA ALA A 86 -11.16 4.31 -4.57
C ALA A 86 -10.76 5.75 -4.93
N LEU A 87 -9.97 5.96 -6.00
CA LEU A 87 -9.68 7.29 -6.49
C LEU A 87 -10.95 7.89 -7.11
N ASP A 88 -11.36 9.08 -6.64
CA ASP A 88 -12.26 9.95 -7.38
C ASP A 88 -11.42 10.62 -8.47
N VAL A 89 -11.67 10.19 -9.71
CA VAL A 89 -10.98 10.66 -10.90
C VAL A 89 -11.29 12.13 -11.16
N GLU A 90 -12.55 12.53 -11.01
CA GLU A 90 -13.01 13.87 -11.39
C GLU A 90 -12.57 14.90 -10.36
N GLY A 91 -12.72 14.57 -9.08
CA GLY A 91 -12.27 15.42 -7.97
C GLY A 91 -10.78 15.31 -7.65
N GLY A 92 -10.09 14.27 -8.14
CA GLY A 92 -8.67 14.03 -7.86
C GLY A 92 -8.39 13.71 -6.38
N ARG A 93 -9.34 13.11 -5.66
CA ARG A 93 -9.25 12.83 -4.22
C ARG A 93 -9.47 11.36 -3.89
N CYS A 94 -8.86 10.89 -2.82
CA CYS A 94 -9.08 9.53 -2.32
C CYS A 94 -10.41 9.48 -1.55
N ARG A 95 -11.33 8.59 -1.97
CA ARG A 95 -12.65 8.42 -1.32
C ARG A 95 -12.60 7.61 -0.02
N ILE A 96 -11.48 6.96 0.26
CA ILE A 96 -11.22 6.14 1.46
C ILE A 96 -10.08 6.72 2.30
N TYR A 97 -9.91 8.05 2.33
CA TYR A 97 -8.73 8.66 2.93
C TYR A 97 -8.49 8.22 4.40
N GLU A 98 -9.56 8.10 5.19
CA GLU A 98 -9.50 7.64 6.58
C GLU A 98 -9.29 6.12 6.70
N ASP A 99 -9.79 5.35 5.73
CA ASP A 99 -9.70 3.88 5.68
C ASP A 99 -8.49 3.40 4.86
N ARG A 100 -7.53 4.29 4.56
CA ARG A 100 -6.37 3.98 3.73
C ARG A 100 -5.59 2.78 4.30
N PRO A 101 -5.09 1.89 3.43
CA PRO A 101 -4.17 0.85 3.86
C PRO A 101 -2.82 1.45 4.28
N LEU A 102 -2.02 0.68 5.01
CA LEU A 102 -0.73 1.09 5.55
C LEU A 102 0.16 1.71 4.48
N ILE A 103 0.31 1.05 3.34
CA ILE A 103 1.19 1.51 2.25
C ILE A 103 0.85 2.94 1.79
N CYS A 104 -0.44 3.30 1.80
CA CYS A 104 -0.89 4.66 1.50
C CYS A 104 -0.70 5.64 2.68
N ARG A 105 -0.61 5.13 3.92
CA ARG A 105 -0.31 5.93 5.12
C ARG A 105 1.18 6.25 5.24
N ILE A 106 2.04 5.32 4.88
CA ILE A 106 3.50 5.50 4.90
C ILE A 106 4.04 6.21 3.65
N TRP A 107 3.18 6.50 2.67
CA TRP A 107 3.52 7.37 1.54
C TRP A 107 3.82 8.78 2.03
N GLY A 108 5.02 9.27 1.72
CA GLY A 108 5.57 10.51 2.25
C GLY A 108 6.28 10.36 3.60
N VAL A 109 6.15 9.21 4.28
CA VAL A 109 6.75 8.99 5.61
C VAL A 109 8.10 8.25 5.51
N VAL A 110 8.24 7.33 4.55
CA VAL A 110 9.45 6.51 4.34
C VAL A 110 10.30 7.10 3.22
N LYS A 111 11.64 7.08 3.34
CA LYS A 111 12.60 7.64 2.36
C LYS A 111 12.34 7.21 0.91
N SER A 112 12.21 5.92 0.65
CA SER A 112 11.92 5.43 -0.71
C SER A 112 10.51 5.76 -1.21
N LEU A 113 9.60 6.19 -0.32
CA LEU A 113 8.22 6.60 -0.62
C LEU A 113 7.99 8.10 -0.41
N GLU A 114 9.03 8.92 -0.49
CA GLU A 114 8.95 10.38 -0.33
C GLU A 114 7.84 11.04 -1.16
N CYS A 115 7.15 11.99 -0.55
CA CYS A 115 6.09 12.72 -1.22
C CYS A 115 6.68 13.68 -2.28
N PRO A 116 6.32 13.56 -3.57
CA PRO A 116 6.83 14.44 -4.62
C PRO A 116 6.34 15.90 -4.47
N TRP A 117 5.41 16.15 -3.56
CA TRP A 117 4.81 17.46 -3.27
C TRP A 117 5.41 18.14 -2.04
N GLY A 118 6.52 17.60 -1.52
CA GLY A 118 7.26 18.14 -0.39
C GLY A 118 6.53 18.05 0.95
N CYS A 119 5.65 17.06 1.13
CA CYS A 119 5.14 16.72 2.45
C CYS A 119 6.22 15.94 3.20
N VAL A 120 6.52 16.32 4.44
CA VAL A 120 7.56 15.71 5.27
C VAL A 120 6.94 15.38 6.63
N PRO A 121 7.15 14.18 7.18
CA PRO A 121 6.62 13.81 8.49
C PRO A 121 7.35 14.52 9.62
N GLU A 122 6.68 14.66 10.76
CA GLU A 122 7.28 15.08 12.03
C GLU A 122 8.47 14.16 12.36
N GLY A 123 9.62 14.74 12.72
CA GLY A 123 10.85 13.99 13.00
C GLY A 123 11.64 13.53 11.77
N GLY A 124 11.15 13.80 10.55
CA GLY A 124 11.80 13.41 9.29
C GLY A 124 11.49 11.99 8.83
N HIS A 125 12.00 11.61 7.67
CA HIS A 125 11.64 10.34 7.03
C HIS A 125 12.19 9.13 7.77
N LEU A 126 11.35 8.10 7.93
CA LEU A 126 11.77 6.77 8.34
C LEU A 126 12.66 6.14 7.26
N ASP A 127 13.61 5.31 7.66
CA ASP A 127 14.38 4.53 6.70
C ASP A 127 13.55 3.39 6.08
N ASP A 128 14.08 2.84 4.99
CA ASP A 128 13.38 1.82 4.21
C ASP A 128 13.25 0.47 4.94
N THR A 129 14.13 0.20 5.91
CA THR A 129 14.08 -1.03 6.72
C THR A 129 12.88 -0.94 7.67
N GLU A 130 12.73 0.20 8.34
CA GLU A 130 11.55 0.46 9.18
C GLU A 130 10.28 0.50 8.34
N GLY A 131 10.32 1.11 7.15
CA GLY A 131 9.20 1.09 6.20
C GLY A 131 8.72 -0.32 5.86
N LEU A 132 9.64 -1.25 5.57
CA LEU A 132 9.26 -2.64 5.33
C LEU A 132 8.82 -3.39 6.57
N ARG A 133 9.39 -3.07 7.74
CA ARG A 133 8.93 -3.61 9.01
C ARG A 133 7.45 -3.26 9.24
N LEU A 134 7.08 -1.99 9.03
CA LEU A 134 5.69 -1.56 9.10
C LEU A 134 4.82 -2.37 8.12
N VAL A 135 5.25 -2.52 6.86
CA VAL A 135 4.52 -3.34 5.86
C VAL A 135 4.31 -4.77 6.36
N ASN A 136 5.34 -5.41 6.91
CA ASN A 136 5.23 -6.74 7.48
C ASN A 136 4.25 -6.79 8.66
N LEU A 137 4.31 -5.81 9.57
CA LEU A 137 3.38 -5.70 10.70
C LEU A 137 1.93 -5.55 10.23
N SER A 138 1.66 -4.72 9.22
CA SER A 138 0.31 -4.58 8.66
C SER A 138 -0.18 -5.87 8.01
N LEU A 139 0.68 -6.56 7.27
CA LEU A 139 0.35 -7.88 6.72
C LEU A 139 0.06 -8.89 7.83
N TRP A 140 0.85 -8.87 8.90
CA TRP A 140 0.72 -9.78 10.04
C TRP A 140 -0.57 -9.54 10.84
N TYR A 141 -0.79 -8.31 11.29
CA TYR A 141 -2.01 -7.95 12.02
C TYR A 141 -3.24 -8.01 11.12
N GLY A 142 -3.11 -7.76 9.83
CA GLY A 142 -4.21 -7.87 8.88
C GLY A 142 -4.52 -9.29 8.39
N GLY A 143 -3.88 -10.34 8.96
CA GLY A 143 -4.22 -11.74 8.71
C GLY A 143 -3.61 -12.35 7.43
N SER A 144 -2.57 -11.75 6.86
CA SER A 144 -1.91 -12.27 5.66
C SER A 144 -1.13 -13.55 5.96
N PRO A 145 -1.31 -14.63 5.18
CA PRO A 145 -0.51 -15.85 5.32
C PRO A 145 0.93 -15.68 4.84
N LEU A 146 1.25 -14.55 4.17
CA LEU A 146 2.58 -14.23 3.67
C LEU A 146 3.41 -13.37 4.64
N ALA A 147 2.81 -12.96 5.75
CA ALA A 147 3.50 -12.16 6.75
C ALA A 147 4.49 -13.01 7.55
N ILE A 148 5.61 -12.41 7.93
CA ILE A 148 6.59 -13.01 8.82
C ILE A 148 6.25 -12.59 10.24
N GLU A 149 6.39 -13.51 11.19
CA GLU A 149 6.23 -13.21 12.61
C GLU A 149 7.13 -12.03 13.02
N PRO A 150 6.63 -11.01 13.75
CA PRO A 150 7.37 -9.78 14.04
C PRO A 150 8.74 -10.00 14.65
N GLY A 151 8.87 -10.86 15.66
CA GLY A 151 10.16 -11.17 16.29
C GLY A 151 11.16 -11.74 15.27
N ARG A 152 10.71 -12.71 14.47
CA ARG A 152 11.51 -13.27 13.37
C ARG A 152 11.82 -12.26 12.28
N TYR A 153 10.92 -11.33 11.98
CA TYR A 153 11.17 -10.28 10.99
C TYR A 153 12.28 -9.36 11.46
N ASP A 154 12.28 -8.98 12.74
CA ASP A 154 13.30 -8.11 13.34
C ASP A 154 14.70 -8.76 13.27
N GLU A 155 14.78 -10.06 13.56
CA GLU A 155 16.00 -10.85 13.39
C GLU A 155 16.50 -10.84 11.93
N LEU A 156 15.59 -11.03 10.97
CA LEU A 156 15.91 -11.04 9.53
C LEU A 156 16.31 -9.64 9.01
N ALA A 157 15.66 -8.58 9.51
CA ALA A 157 15.89 -7.19 9.11
C ALA A 157 17.24 -6.65 9.62
N ALA A 158 17.81 -7.26 10.67
CA ALA A 158 19.15 -6.95 11.15
C ALA A 158 20.25 -7.30 10.12
N HIS A 159 19.97 -8.14 9.12
CA HIS A 159 20.97 -8.59 8.15
C HIS A 159 21.26 -7.53 7.05
N PRO A 160 22.53 -7.12 6.83
CA PRO A 160 22.88 -6.03 5.90
C PRO A 160 22.39 -6.21 4.45
N ALA A 161 22.46 -7.45 3.93
CA ALA A 161 22.00 -7.76 2.57
C ALA A 161 20.48 -7.52 2.38
N ARG A 162 19.69 -7.64 3.45
CA ARG A 162 18.24 -7.38 3.40
C ARG A 162 17.92 -5.89 3.39
N ARG A 163 18.69 -5.05 4.07
CA ARG A 163 18.51 -3.59 4.04
C ARG A 163 18.64 -3.01 2.62
N ARG A 164 19.60 -3.53 1.84
CA ARG A 164 19.76 -3.14 0.43
C ARG A 164 18.58 -3.60 -0.44
N ALA A 165 18.21 -4.88 -0.34
CA ALA A 165 17.07 -5.42 -1.10
C ALA A 165 15.75 -4.70 -0.74
N ALA A 166 15.63 -4.24 0.50
CA ALA A 166 14.47 -3.50 0.99
C ALA A 166 14.29 -2.15 0.27
N ALA A 167 15.35 -1.35 0.22
CA ALA A 167 15.36 -0.08 -0.50
C ALA A 167 15.03 -0.29 -1.99
N GLU A 168 15.60 -1.32 -2.62
CA GLU A 168 15.33 -1.63 -4.03
C GLU A 168 13.85 -2.03 -4.29
N PHE A 169 13.23 -2.80 -3.40
CA PHE A 169 11.82 -3.20 -3.52
C PHE A 169 10.86 -2.00 -3.41
N LEU A 170 11.07 -1.15 -2.40
CA LEU A 170 10.23 0.04 -2.20
C LEU A 170 10.43 1.06 -3.34
N ALA A 171 11.67 1.28 -3.79
CA ALA A 171 11.96 2.20 -4.89
C ALA A 171 11.30 1.79 -6.22
N ARG A 172 11.23 0.48 -6.52
CA ARG A 172 10.53 -0.03 -7.72
C ARG A 172 9.01 0.15 -7.68
N SER A 173 8.46 0.38 -6.49
CA SER A 173 7.03 0.62 -6.28
C SER A 173 6.65 2.10 -6.43
N ARG A 174 7.64 3.00 -6.60
CA ARG A 174 7.43 4.43 -6.84
C ARG A 174 7.32 4.69 -8.35
N PRO A 175 6.29 5.40 -8.84
CA PRO A 175 6.30 5.90 -10.21
C PRO A 175 7.52 6.81 -10.40
N VAL A 176 8.23 6.63 -11.52
CA VAL A 176 9.51 7.32 -11.75
C VAL A 176 9.24 8.83 -11.82
N LYS A 177 10.10 9.66 -11.22
CA LYS A 177 9.91 11.14 -11.17
C LYS A 177 9.63 11.75 -12.55
N GLU A 178 10.16 11.15 -13.62
CA GLU A 178 9.92 11.54 -15.01
C GLU A 178 8.46 11.29 -15.44
N GLU A 179 7.87 10.15 -15.05
CA GLU A 179 6.47 9.79 -15.32
C GLU A 179 5.50 10.72 -14.58
N LEU A 180 5.85 11.13 -13.36
CA LEU A 180 5.05 12.10 -12.59
C LEU A 180 5.03 13.50 -13.24
N ARG A 181 6.12 13.94 -13.88
CA ARG A 181 6.15 15.21 -14.64
C ARG A 181 5.24 15.17 -15.85
N VAL A 182 5.21 14.04 -16.57
CA VAL A 182 4.33 13.85 -17.73
C VAL A 182 2.86 13.88 -17.29
N ILE A 183 2.51 13.20 -16.19
CA ILE A 183 1.14 13.18 -15.64
C ILE A 183 0.69 14.58 -15.18
N GLN A 184 1.58 15.35 -14.56
CA GLN A 184 1.30 16.74 -14.15
C GLN A 184 0.95 17.67 -15.32
N THR A 185 1.52 17.42 -16.50
CA THR A 185 1.24 18.22 -17.72
C THR A 185 -0.01 17.78 -18.48
N THR A 186 -0.55 16.59 -18.19
CA THR A 186 -1.71 16.02 -18.90
C THR A 186 -3.01 16.01 -18.10
N ILE A 187 -2.96 16.19 -16.78
CA ILE A 187 -4.15 16.39 -15.95
C ILE A 187 -4.39 17.89 -15.77
N PRO A 188 -5.44 18.50 -16.38
CA PRO A 188 -5.78 19.88 -16.10
C PRO A 188 -6.26 19.97 -14.65
N VAL A 189 -5.42 20.51 -13.77
CA VAL A 189 -5.83 20.91 -12.43
C VAL A 189 -6.76 22.11 -12.60
N ARG A 190 -8.08 21.88 -12.59
CA ARG A 190 -9.02 23.00 -12.43
C ARG A 190 -8.80 23.57 -11.03
N SER A 191 -8.27 24.78 -10.98
CA SER A 191 -8.20 25.60 -9.78
C SER A 191 -9.62 25.75 -9.23
N ALA A 192 -9.86 25.22 -8.03
CA ALA A 192 -11.07 25.51 -7.29
C ALA A 192 -11.07 27.01 -6.95
N GLY A 193 -12.12 27.71 -7.39
CA GLY A 193 -12.47 29.05 -6.91
C GLY A 193 -13.18 28.98 -5.56
#